data_AF-A0A2T5P6Y3-F1
#
_entry.id   AF-A0A2T5P6Y3-F1
#
_cell.length_a   1.000
_cell.length_b   1.000
_cell.length_c   1.000
_cell.angle_alpha   90.00
_cell.angle_beta   90.00
_cell.angle_gamma   90.00
#
_symmetry.space_group_name_H-M   'P 1'
#
loop_
_entity.id
_entity.type
_entity.pdbx_description
1 polymer ?
#
loop_
_entity_poly.entity_id
_entity_poly.type
_entity_poly.pdbx_seq_one_letter_code
_entity_poly.pdbx_strand_id
1 'polypeptide(L)' 'MKHLILAAFLAVGLAGCASEYLIITDDGTVHTSEGKPYMDSDSGLLEFEDSDGRKHQIPQNTVRSVIER' A
#
# COMPACT_ATOMS: atom_id res chain seq x y z
N MET A 1 30.06 -15.85 -22.95
CA MET A 1 28.79 -15.61 -23.68
C MET A 1 27.62 -16.45 -23.16
N LYS A 2 27.79 -17.71 -22.74
CA LYS A 2 26.68 -18.58 -22.25
C LYS A 2 26.19 -18.30 -20.82
N HIS A 3 27.05 -17.79 -19.94
CA HIS A 3 26.72 -17.61 -18.51
C HIS A 3 25.90 -16.35 -18.21
N LEU A 4 25.84 -15.40 -19.15
CA LEU A 4 25.10 -14.14 -18.98
C LEU A 4 23.59 -14.31 -19.16
N ILE A 5 23.16 -15.34 -19.90
CA ILE A 5 21.74 -15.61 -20.16
C ILE A 5 21.06 -16.23 -18.93
N LEU A 6 21.81 -16.97 -18.11
CA LEU A 6 21.28 -17.63 -16.91
C LEU A 6 20.97 -16.64 -15.77
N ALA A 7 21.68 -15.51 -15.72
CA ALA A 7 21.45 -14.47 -14.73
C ALA A 7 20.18 -13.64 -15.00
N ALA A 8 19.76 -13.54 -16.27
CA ALA A 8 18.59 -12.73 -16.65
C ALA A 8 17.25 -13.34 -16.21
N PHE A 9 17.18 -14.67 -16.01
CA PHE A 9 15.94 -15.36 -15.63
C PHE A 9 15.57 -15.22 -14.15
N LEU A 10 16.50 -14.83 -13.28
CA LEU A 10 16.24 -14.72 -11.83
C LEU A 10 15.63 -13.37 -11.43
N ALA A 11 15.56 -12.39 -12.34
CA ALA A 11 15.17 -11.01 -12.03
C ALA A 11 13.66 -10.72 -12.10
N VAL A 12 12.81 -11.66 -12.54
CA VAL A 12 11.37 -11.42 -12.81
C VAL A 12 10.46 -11.86 -11.64
N GLY A 13 11.03 -12.35 -10.53
CA GLY A 13 10.28 -12.99 -9.44
C GLY A 13 9.80 -12.10 -8.30
N LEU A 14 10.07 -10.79 -8.30
CA LEU A 14 9.64 -9.88 -7.23
C LEU A 14 8.33 -9.16 -7.56
N ALA A 15 7.32 -9.89 -8.05
CA ALA A 15 5.95 -9.41 -7.91
C ALA A 15 5.63 -9.46 -6.41
N GLY A 16 5.85 -8.34 -5.71
CA GLY A 16 5.51 -8.22 -4.31
C GLY A 16 4.01 -8.46 -4.15
N CYS A 17 3.65 -9.57 -3.50
CA CYS A 17 2.31 -9.72 -2.92
C CYS A 17 2.24 -8.76 -1.72
N ALA A 18 2.11 -7.47 -1.97
CA ALA A 18 1.69 -6.55 -0.93
C ALA A 18 0.22 -6.89 -0.61
N SER A 19 -0.11 -7.08 0.66
CA SER A 19 -1.50 -7.16 1.09
C SER A 19 -2.15 -5.81 0.75
N GLU A 20 -3.21 -5.82 -0.06
CA GLU A 20 -3.95 -4.62 -0.40
C GLU A 20 -4.96 -4.33 0.72
N TYR A 21 -5.06 -3.07 1.14
CA TYR A 21 -6.02 -2.64 2.16
C TYR A 21 -6.99 -1.64 1.58
N LEU A 22 -8.27 -1.80 1.91
CA LEU A 22 -9.31 -0.83 1.61
C LEU A 22 -9.59 0.00 2.84
N ILE A 23 -9.45 1.30 2.70
CA ILE A 23 -9.77 2.29 3.72
C ILE A 23 -11.08 2.94 3.31
N ILE A 24 -12.14 2.66 4.06
CA ILE A 24 -13.48 3.22 3.84
C ILE A 24 -13.63 4.40 4.79
N THR A 25 -13.95 5.56 4.24
CA THR A 25 -14.20 6.78 5.01
C THR A 25 -15.69 6.99 5.27
N ASP A 26 -16.02 7.85 6.23
CA ASP A 26 -17.41 8.12 6.64
C ASP A 26 -18.27 8.75 5.54
N ASP A 27 -17.65 9.45 4.59
CA ASP A 27 -18.29 10.00 3.40
C ASP A 27 -18.58 8.95 2.31
N GLY A 28 -18.14 7.70 2.51
CA GLY A 28 -18.30 6.59 1.58
C GLY A 28 -17.20 6.47 0.53
N THR A 29 -16.16 7.31 0.60
CA THR A 29 -14.98 7.18 -0.26
C THR A 29 -14.20 5.91 0.11
N VAL A 30 -13.65 5.24 -0.89
CA VAL A 30 -12.81 4.04 -0.71
C VAL A 30 -11.43 4.34 -1.25
N HIS A 31 -10.43 4.30 -0.38
CA HIS A 31 -9.03 4.41 -0.74
C HIS A 31 -8.39 3.02 -0.72
N THR A 32 -7.59 2.73 -1.75
CA THR A 32 -6.77 1.51 -1.81
C THR A 32 -5.38 1.83 -1.27
N SER A 33 -4.84 0.94 -0.44
CA SER A 33 -3.47 1.01 0.03
C SER A 33 -2.67 -0.26 -0.27
N GLU A 34 -1.47 -0.06 -0.78
CA GLU A 34 -0.42 -1.08 -0.91
C GLU A 34 0.24 -1.27 0.47
N GLY A 35 -0.21 -2.27 1.23
CA GLY A 35 0.27 -2.53 2.57
C GLY A 35 -0.55 -1.86 3.68
N LYS A 36 -0.22 -2.22 4.92
CA LYS A 36 -1.05 -1.88 6.07
C LYS A 36 -0.94 -0.38 6.40
N PRO A 37 -2.06 0.36 6.44
CA PRO A 37 -2.04 1.76 6.85
C PRO A 37 -1.64 1.88 8.33
N TYR A 38 -0.96 2.95 8.68
CA TYR A 38 -0.43 3.17 10.02
C TYR A 38 -0.69 4.59 10.52
N MET A 39 -0.78 4.74 11.83
CA MET A 39 -0.91 6.06 12.44
C MET A 39 0.47 6.72 12.50
N ASP A 40 0.60 7.90 11.90
CA ASP A 40 1.74 8.76 12.11
C ASP A 40 1.63 9.42 13.49
N SER A 41 2.59 9.12 14.37
CA SER A 41 2.63 9.66 15.73
C SER A 41 2.88 11.16 15.81
N ASP A 42 3.50 11.73 14.77
CA ASP A 42 3.88 13.14 14.76
C ASP A 42 2.71 14.02 14.31
N SER A 43 2.00 13.60 13.25
CA SER A 43 0.84 14.33 12.72
C SER A 43 -0.50 13.89 13.32
N GLY A 44 -0.59 12.68 13.88
CA GLY A 44 -1.86 12.09 14.32
C GLY A 44 -2.80 11.72 13.15
N LEU A 45 -2.25 11.60 11.93
CA LEU A 45 -2.97 11.22 10.73
C LEU A 45 -2.69 9.75 10.38
N LEU A 46 -3.67 9.10 9.76
CA LEU A 46 -3.47 7.79 9.15
C LEU A 46 -2.71 7.98 7.84
N GLU A 47 -1.50 7.42 7.77
CA GLU A 47 -0.68 7.37 6.56
C GLU A 47 -0.86 6.03 5.84
N PHE A 48 -0.96 6.10 4.51
CA PHE A 48 -1.08 4.93 3.65
C PHE A 48 -0.47 5.22 2.27
N GLU A 49 0.01 4.18 1.60
CA GLU A 49 0.60 4.28 0.25
C GLU A 49 -0.38 3.74 -0.78
N ASP A 50 -0.63 4.46 -1.88
CA ASP A 50 -1.50 4.00 -2.97
C ASP A 50 -0.75 3.08 -3.96
N SER A 51 -1.48 2.50 -4.92
CA SER A 51 -0.92 1.62 -5.95
C SER A 51 0.08 2.30 -6.90
N ASP A 52 0.15 3.63 -6.90
CA ASP A 52 1.15 4.38 -7.65
C ASP A 52 2.42 4.67 -6.80
N GLY A 53 2.48 4.18 -5.56
CA GLY A 53 3.57 4.43 -4.61
C GLY A 53 3.52 5.82 -3.99
N ARG A 54 2.38 6.52 -4.04
CA ARG A 54 2.21 7.83 -3.41
C ARG A 54 1.70 7.68 -2.00
N LYS A 55 2.33 8.42 -1.09
CA LYS A 55 1.89 8.53 0.30
C LYS A 55 0.74 9.51 0.43
N HIS A 56 -0.30 9.08 1.13
CA HIS A 56 -1.46 9.86 1.48
C HIS A 56 -1.62 9.89 2.99
N GLN A 57 -2.17 11.00 3.50
CA GLN A 57 -2.47 11.16 4.91
C GLN A 57 -3.90 11.65 5.05
N ILE A 58 -4.67 10.96 5.90
CA ILE A 58 -6.06 11.33 6.20
C ILE A 58 -6.31 11.33 7.71
N PRO A 59 -7.19 12.18 8.23
CA PRO A 59 -7.55 12.15 9.63
C PRO A 59 -8.15 10.80 10.05
N GLN A 60 -7.68 10.19 11.15
CA GLN A 60 -8.24 8.91 11.61
C GLN A 60 -9.73 8.99 11.95
N ASN A 61 -10.23 10.18 12.32
CA ASN A 61 -11.63 10.37 12.65
C ASN A 61 -12.58 10.30 11.44
N THR A 62 -12.07 10.33 10.20
CA THR A 62 -12.89 10.14 8.99
C THR A 62 -12.89 8.68 8.54
N VAL A 63 -12.09 7.82 9.17
CA VAL A 63 -11.95 6.41 8.79
C VAL A 63 -13.02 5.60 9.48
N ARG A 64 -13.92 5.03 8.68
CA ARG A 64 -14.99 4.17 9.14
C ARG A 64 -14.52 2.75 9.37
N SER A 65 -13.75 2.20 8.44
CA SER A 65 -13.28 0.81 8.50
C SER A 65 -12.10 0.58 7.57
N VAL A 66 -11.22 -0.34 7.97
CA VAL A 66 -10.11 -0.83 7.15
C VAL A 66 -10.30 -2.33 6.92
N ILE A 67 -10.24 -2.77 5.67
CA ILE A 67 -10.44 -4.17 5.26
C ILE A 67 -9.19 -4.63 4.50
N GLU A 68 -8.64 -5.77 4.87
CA GLU A 68 -7.56 -6.44 4.12
C GLU A 68 -8.18 -7.27 2.98
N ARG A 69 -7.60 -7.18 1.78
CA ARG A 69 -7.97 -7.97 0.61
C ARG A 69 -7.15 -9.25 0.47
#